data_AF-A0A6S6TYN0-F1
#
_entry.id   AF-A0A6S6TYN0-F1
#
_cell.length_a   1.000
_cell.length_b   1.000
_cell.length_c   1.000
_cell.angle_alpha   90.00
_cell.angle_beta   90.00
_cell.angle_gamma   90.00
#
_symmetry.space_group_name_H-M   'P 1'
#
loop_
_entity.id
_entity.type
_entity.pdbx_description
1 polymer ?
#
loop_
_entity_poly.entity_id
_entity_poly.type
_entity_poly.pdbx_seq_one_letter_code
_entity_poly.pdbx_strand_id
1 'polypeptide(L)'
;MKLSSPLLSFLVNFLLGASWAFAFAGATIFFYIFLEIAIFYAIFGALLGALPGLFFVLLIEYFLIKHEQLTELRKQTKLLEELVTKSL
;
A
#
# COMPACT_ATOMS: atom_id res chain seq x y z
N MET A 1 -4.00 -4.98 8.74
CA MET A 1 -4.72 -6.08 8.05
C MET A 1 -4.05 -7.40 8.38
N LYS A 2 -4.79 -8.43 8.82
CA LYS A 2 -4.23 -9.75 9.14
C LYS A 2 -4.24 -10.61 7.88
N LEU A 3 -3.09 -10.75 7.23
CA LEU A 3 -2.90 -11.70 6.14
C LEU A 3 -2.88 -13.14 6.70
N SER A 4 -3.18 -14.12 5.85
CA SER A 4 -3.31 -15.53 6.26
C SER A 4 -2.02 -16.11 6.86
N SER A 5 -0.85 -15.60 6.43
CA SER A 5 0.43 -15.95 7.01
C SER A 5 1.03 -14.76 7.79
N PRO A 6 1.55 -15.01 9.01
CA PRO A 6 2.12 -13.96 9.85
C PRO A 6 3.37 -13.33 9.22
N LEU A 7 4.18 -14.10 8.49
CA LEU A 7 5.36 -13.60 7.79
C LEU A 7 5.00 -12.69 6.62
N LEU A 8 3.99 -13.03 5.82
CA LEU A 8 3.55 -12.17 4.73
C LEU A 8 2.95 -10.87 5.29
N SER A 9 2.18 -10.97 6.38
CA SER A 9 1.65 -9.79 7.06
C SER A 9 2.76 -8.86 7.52
N PHE A 10 3.81 -9.40 8.13
CA PHE A 10 4.96 -8.63 8.57
C PHE A 10 5.68 -7.97 7.38
N LEU A 11 5.99 -8.74 6.34
CA LEU A 11 6.74 -8.25 5.19
C LEU A 11 5.98 -7.15 4.44
N VAL A 12 4.68 -7.33 4.20
CA VAL A 12 3.86 -6.34 3.51
C VAL A 12 3.72 -5.05 4.33
N ASN A 13 3.53 -5.16 5.64
CA ASN A 13 3.48 -3.98 6.52
C ASN A 13 4.84 -3.26 6.58
N PHE A 14 5.95 -4.00 6.61
CA PHE A 14 7.30 -3.43 6.54
C PHE A 14 7.53 -2.69 5.23
N LEU A 15 7.17 -3.30 4.10
CA LEU A 15 7.28 -2.67 2.78
C LEU A 15 6.40 -1.43 2.64
N LEU A 16 5.20 -1.43 3.21
CA LEU A 16 4.34 -0.26 3.24
C LEU A 16 4.99 0.89 4.04
N GLY A 17 5.55 0.58 5.20
CA GLY A 17 6.30 1.54 6.01
C GLY A 17 7.55 2.08 5.28
N ALA A 18 8.30 1.19 4.62
CA ALA A 18 9.46 1.57 3.81
C ALA A 18 9.06 2.47 2.62
N SER A 19 7.91 2.22 2.00
CA SER A 19 7.39 3.04 0.90
C SER A 19 7.03 4.45 1.35
N TRP A 20 6.41 4.58 2.53
CA TRP A 20 6.17 5.88 3.16
C TRP A 20 7.46 6.61 3.52
N ALA A 21 8.45 5.90 4.07
CA ALA A 21 9.76 6.48 4.35
C ALA A 21 10.44 6.97 3.07
N PHE A 22 10.34 6.21 1.97
CA PHE A 22 10.89 6.60 0.67
C PHE A 22 10.18 7.83 0.10
N ALA A 23 8.84 7.91 0.22
CA ALA A 23 8.07 9.08 -0.19
C ALA A 23 8.49 10.33 0.60
N PHE A 24 8.61 10.21 1.91
CA PHE A 24 9.03 11.31 2.79
C PHE A 24 10.48 11.74 2.51
N ALA A 25 11.39 10.78 2.35
CA ALA A 25 12.79 11.06 2.04
C ALA A 25 12.92 11.74 0.67
N GLY A 26 12.28 11.21 -0.37
CA GLY A 26 12.29 11.81 -1.70
C GLY A 26 11.73 13.22 -1.71
N ALA A 27 10.60 13.45 -1.02
CA ALA A 27 10.02 14.78 -0.88
C ALA A 27 10.98 15.76 -0.19
N THR A 28 11.59 15.34 0.91
CA THR A 28 12.50 16.18 1.70
C THR A 28 13.77 16.51 0.91
N ILE A 29 14.39 15.51 0.27
CA ILE A 29 15.60 15.69 -0.53
C ILE A 29 15.35 16.69 -1.66
N PHE A 30 14.27 16.49 -2.42
CA PHE A 30 13.96 17.37 -3.55
C PHE A 30 13.55 18.77 -3.07
N PHE A 31 12.82 18.87 -1.96
CA PHE A 31 12.48 20.16 -1.37
C PHE A 31 13.73 20.99 -1.12
N TYR A 32 14.74 20.44 -0.43
CA TYR A 32 15.97 21.18 -0.13
C TYR A 32 16.82 21.49 -1.36
N ILE A 33 16.88 20.59 -2.35
CA ILE A 33 17.58 20.84 -3.62
C ILE A 33 16.97 22.05 -4.35
N PHE A 34 15.64 22.13 -4.43
CA PHE A 34 14.96 23.18 -5.17
C PHE A 34 14.68 24.45 -4.34
N LEU A 35 14.88 24.38 -3.01
CA LEU A 35 14.72 25.53 -2.11
C LEU A 35 15.68 26.67 -2.44
N GLU A 36 16.88 26.35 -2.90
CA GLU A 36 17.88 27.34 -3.32
C GLU A 36 17.44 28.15 -4.55
N ILE A 37 16.53 27.61 -5.36
CA ILE A 37 16.04 28.25 -6.58
C ILE A 37 14.85 29.16 -6.26
N ALA A 38 13.76 28.57 -5.76
CA ALA A 38 12.60 29.32 -5.27
C ALA A 38 11.67 28.39 -4.48
N ILE A 39 10.92 28.95 -3.54
CA ILE A 39 9.96 28.19 -2.74
C ILE A 39 8.90 27.46 -3.58
N PHE A 40 8.49 28.06 -4.71
CA PHE A 40 7.52 27.43 -5.61
C PHE A 40 8.09 26.15 -6.25
N TYR A 41 9.34 26.20 -6.72
CA TYR A 41 10.02 25.01 -7.26
C TYR A 41 10.30 23.98 -6.18
N ALA A 42 10.57 24.40 -4.94
CA ALA A 42 10.75 23.49 -3.80
C ALA A 42 9.51 22.65 -3.52
N ILE A 43 8.32 23.28 -3.52
CA ILE A 43 7.04 22.57 -3.32
C ILE A 43 6.79 21.58 -4.45
N PHE A 44 6.98 22.00 -5.71
CA PHE A 44 6.84 21.10 -6.86
C PHE A 44 7.85 19.95 -6.84
N GLY A 45 9.10 20.25 -6.50
CA GLY A 45 10.16 19.26 -6.34
C GLY A 45 9.82 18.23 -5.26
N ALA A 46 9.30 18.67 -4.10
CA ALA A 46 8.88 17.77 -3.03
C ALA A 46 7.78 16.81 -3.49
N LEU A 47 6.78 17.31 -4.23
CA LEU A 47 5.72 16.48 -4.80
C LEU A 47 6.30 15.43 -5.76
N LEU A 48 7.18 15.85 -6.68
CA LEU A 48 7.83 14.95 -7.63
C LEU A 48 8.72 13.91 -6.93
N GLY A 49 9.46 14.32 -5.91
CA GLY A 49 10.32 13.46 -5.12
C GLY A 49 9.54 12.42 -4.31
N ALA A 50 8.31 12.74 -3.89
CA ALA A 50 7.43 11.80 -3.20
C ALA A 50 6.85 10.70 -4.11
N LEU A 51 6.73 10.97 -5.42
CA LEU A 51 5.99 10.11 -6.36
C LEU A 51 6.45 8.64 -6.36
N PRO A 52 7.76 8.31 -6.39
CA PRO A 52 8.16 6.90 -6.40
C PRO A 52 7.71 6.16 -5.15
N GLY A 53 7.84 6.77 -3.96
CA GLY A 53 7.39 6.17 -2.71
C GLY A 53 5.87 6.02 -2.65
N LEU A 54 5.12 7.05 -3.07
CA LEU A 54 3.66 7.00 -3.13
C LEU A 54 3.14 5.97 -4.13
N PHE A 55 3.85 5.78 -5.25
CA PHE A 55 3.54 4.72 -6.20
C PHE A 55 3.63 3.33 -5.54
N PHE A 56 4.68 3.07 -4.76
CA PHE A 56 4.80 1.82 -4.01
C PHE A 56 3.74 1.67 -2.92
N VAL A 57 3.40 2.75 -2.20
CA VAL A 57 2.27 2.74 -1.24
C VAL A 57 0.99 2.26 -1.92
N LEU A 58 0.63 2.88 -3.05
CA LEU A 58 -0.57 2.52 -3.81
C LEU A 58 -0.55 1.07 -4.29
N LEU A 59 0.59 0.60 -4.80
CA LEU A 59 0.73 -0.78 -5.28
C LEU A 59 0.52 -1.78 -4.15
N ILE A 60 1.14 -1.55 -2.98
CA ILE A 60 1.04 -2.43 -1.82
C ILE A 60 -0.38 -2.41 -1.24
N GLU A 61 -1.00 -1.24 -1.11
CA GLU A 61 -2.38 -1.13 -0.65
C GLU A 61 -3.35 -1.82 -1.60
N TYR A 62 -3.18 -1.65 -2.90
CA TYR A 62 -3.99 -2.35 -3.90
C TYR A 62 -3.86 -3.87 -3.77
N PHE A 63 -2.64 -4.37 -3.60
CA PHE A 63 -2.39 -5.79 -3.35
C PHE A 63 -3.12 -6.29 -2.11
N LEU A 64 -3.06 -5.55 -1.00
CA LEU A 64 -3.75 -5.89 0.25
C LEU A 64 -5.27 -5.98 0.06
N ILE A 65 -5.86 -4.98 -0.59
CA ILE A 65 -7.31 -4.95 -0.86
C ILE A 65 -7.71 -6.16 -1.71
N LYS A 66 -6.95 -6.48 -2.76
CA LYS A 66 -7.25 -7.64 -3.62
C LYS A 66 -7.13 -8.96 -2.89
N HIS A 67 -6.15 -9.10 -2.00
CA HIS A 67 -6.04 -10.30 -1.19
C HIS A 67 -7.22 -10.44 -0.22
N GLU A 68 -7.63 -9.35 0.43
CA GLU A 68 -8.79 -9.36 1.34
C GLU A 68 -10.07 -9.75 0.60
N GLN A 69 -10.32 -9.14 -0.57
CA GLN A 69 -11.45 -9.49 -1.45
C GLN A 69 -11.47 -10.99 -1.81
N LEU A 70 -10.33 -11.55 -2.22
CA LEU A 70 -10.23 -12.98 -2.55
C LEU A 70 -10.52 -13.87 -1.35
N THR A 71 -10.07 -13.48 -0.16
CA THR A 71 -10.27 -14.24 1.07
C THR A 71 -11.73 -14.25 1.47
N GLU A 72 -12.39 -13.11 1.34
CA GLU A 72 -13.82 -12.96 1.65
C GLU A 72 -14.68 -13.75 0.66
N LEU A 73 -14.38 -13.68 -0.64
CA LEU A 73 -15.06 -14.49 -1.66
C LEU A 73 -14.97 -15.99 -1.35
N ARG A 74 -13.79 -16.49 -0.97
CA ARG A 74 -13.62 -17.92 -0.59
C ARG A 74 -14.45 -18.32 0.62
N LYS A 75 -14.55 -17.44 1.63
CA LYS A 75 -15.42 -17.70 2.80
C LYS A 75 -16.89 -17.77 2.39
N GLN A 76 -17.34 -16.85 1.54
CA GLN A 76 -18.71 -16.81 1.04
C GLN A 76 -19.04 -18.06 0.20
N THR A 77 -18.14 -18.49 -0.69
CA THR A 77 -18.31 -19.74 -1.44
C THR A 77 -18.46 -20.95 -0.52
N LYS A 78 -17.61 -21.06 0.51
CA LYS A 78 -17.69 -22.16 1.48
C LYS A 78 -19.02 -22.15 2.26
N LEU A 79 -19.46 -20.98 2.70
CA LEU A 79 -20.75 -20.83 3.40
C LEU A 79 -21.92 -21.23 2.48
N LEU A 80 -21.86 -20.88 1.20
CA LEU A 80 -22.89 -21.26 0.22
C LEU A 80 -22.93 -22.77 0.02
N GLU A 81 -21.76 -23.42 -0.10
CA GLU A 81 -21.67 -24.89 -0.21
C GLU A 81 -22.25 -25.61 1.02
N GLU A 82 -21.97 -25.11 2.22
CA GLU A 82 -22.53 -25.64 3.48
C GLU A 82 -24.06 -25.49 3.54
N LEU A 83 -24.59 -24.35 3.10
CA LEU A 83 -26.05 -24.11 3.05
C LEU A 83 -26.75 -25.02 2.05
N VAL A 84 -26.18 -25.19 0.85
CA VAL A 84 -26.72 -26.10 -0.17
C VAL A 84 -26.75 -27.54 0.34
N THR A 85 -25.65 -27.99 0.94
CA THR A 85 -25.53 -29.37 1.47
C THR A 85 -26.52 -29.63 2.61
N LYS A 86 -26.79 -28.63 3.46
CA LYS A 86 -27.73 -28.77 4.59
C LYS A 86 -29.21 -28.65 4.18
N SER A 87 -29.48 -28.15 2.98
CA SER A 87 -30.84 -28.00 2.43
C SER A 87 -31.31 -29.22 1.62
N LEU A 88 -30.42 -30.17 1.36
CA LEU A 88 -30.67 -31.49 0.74
C LEU A 88 -30.77 -32.57 1.82
#